data_AF-A0A851DCK9-F1
#
_entry.id   AF-A0A851DCK9-F1
#
_cell.length_a   1.000
_cell.length_b   1.000
_cell.length_c   1.000
_cell.angle_alpha   90.00
_cell.angle_beta   90.00
_cell.angle_gamma   90.00
#
_symmetry.space_group_name_H-M   'P 1'
#
loop_
_entity.id
_entity.type
_entity.pdbx_description
1 polymer ?
#
loop_
_entity_poly.entity_id
_entity_poly.type
_entity_poly.pdbx_seq_one_letter_code
_entity_poly.pdbx_strand_id
1 'polypeptide(L)'
;RDPPPAMGMEDVIRKDLGSLHGMPLYDSFIEGWPQVKVFQARPDDLLISTYPKSGTTWLSEILDMIYQDGDVEKCRRDAIFNRVPFLEMKAPGVISGVELLEKTPSPRLVKTHLPVQLLPTSFWEKDCKMIYVARNPKDVVISYYYFYQMAKIHPDPGTLDEFLENFMAGKVAYGSWYEHVRGWWEKKQEKKLLYLFYEDMKKNPRQEVQKILRFLGKEVAEETVARILHHTSFKEMKKNPAANYETMPTVLMDHSLSPFLRKGISGDWKNHFTVAQNERFDRHYREQMAGTDLCFQMEA
;
A
#
# COMPACT_ATOMS: atom_id res chain seq x y z
N ARG A 1 -13.13 15.67 -25.54
CA ARG A 1 -13.70 16.57 -24.51
C ARG A 1 -12.93 16.25 -23.26
N ASP A 2 -12.11 17.18 -22.79
CA ASP A 2 -11.50 17.03 -21.47
C ASP A 2 -12.63 16.89 -20.44
N PRO A 3 -12.49 16.00 -19.45
CA PRO A 3 -13.45 15.94 -18.36
C PRO A 3 -13.48 17.33 -17.68
N PRO A 4 -14.65 17.78 -17.21
CA PRO A 4 -14.72 19.03 -16.47
C PRO A 4 -13.70 18.99 -15.32
N PRO A 5 -13.04 20.11 -14.99
CA PRO A 5 -12.16 20.17 -13.83
C PRO A 5 -12.96 19.67 -12.63
N ALA A 6 -12.43 18.65 -11.94
CA ALA A 6 -13.07 18.06 -10.79
C ALA A 6 -13.15 19.13 -9.69
N MET A 7 -14.31 19.76 -9.58
CA MET A 7 -14.59 20.85 -8.65
C MET A 7 -14.27 20.38 -7.22
N GLY A 8 -13.40 21.10 -6.52
CA GLY A 8 -13.02 20.82 -5.13
C GLY A 8 -11.78 19.93 -4.91
N MET A 9 -11.08 19.46 -5.96
CA MET A 9 -9.82 18.70 -5.77
C MET A 9 -8.70 19.53 -5.12
N GLU A 10 -8.72 20.86 -5.28
CA GLU A 10 -7.77 21.77 -4.65
C GLU A 10 -7.92 21.82 -3.12
N ASP A 11 -9.13 21.53 -2.62
CA ASP A 11 -9.46 21.59 -1.20
C ASP A 11 -8.79 20.49 -0.36
N VAL A 12 -8.09 19.54 -0.97
CA VAL A 12 -7.34 18.49 -0.26
C VAL A 12 -5.82 18.56 -0.48
N ILE A 13 -5.34 19.56 -1.22
CA ILE A 13 -3.94 19.68 -1.58
C ILE A 13 -3.13 20.26 -0.42
N ARG A 14 -2.04 19.58 -0.05
CA ARG A 14 -1.05 20.03 0.95
C ARG A 14 -1.61 20.42 2.31
N LYS A 15 -2.78 19.90 2.68
CA LYS A 15 -3.32 20.08 4.03
C LYS A 15 -2.52 19.30 5.06
N ASP A 16 -2.44 19.85 6.26
CA ASP A 16 -1.94 19.14 7.42
C ASP A 16 -2.79 17.90 7.71
N LEU A 17 -2.20 16.93 8.41
CA LEU A 17 -2.93 15.72 8.81
C LEU A 17 -3.80 16.03 10.04
N GLY A 18 -5.07 15.62 9.98
CA GLY A 18 -5.91 15.50 11.14
C GLY A 18 -5.58 14.26 11.97
N SER A 19 -6.42 13.95 12.97
CA SER A 19 -6.26 12.78 13.84
C SER A 19 -7.51 11.91 13.85
N LEU A 20 -7.36 10.64 13.49
CA LEU A 20 -8.38 9.61 13.60
C LEU A 20 -8.01 8.64 14.73
N HIS A 21 -8.68 8.74 15.89
CA HIS A 21 -8.37 7.93 17.07
C HIS A 21 -6.89 7.95 17.47
N GLY A 22 -6.25 9.12 17.35
CA GLY A 22 -4.82 9.31 17.63
C GLY A 22 -3.89 9.03 16.44
N MET A 23 -4.36 8.42 15.35
CA MET A 23 -3.58 8.17 14.14
C MET A 23 -3.63 9.38 13.18
N PRO A 24 -2.49 9.92 12.71
CA PRO A 24 -2.48 10.98 11.71
C PRO A 24 -3.08 10.50 10.37
N LEU A 25 -4.04 11.26 9.81
CA LEU A 25 -4.72 10.91 8.57
C LEU A 25 -5.22 12.16 7.82
N TYR A 26 -5.48 12.03 6.52
CA TYR A 26 -6.03 13.11 5.69
C TYR A 26 -7.45 13.49 6.13
N ASP A 27 -7.75 14.78 6.21
CA ASP A 27 -9.07 15.28 6.65
C ASP A 27 -10.22 14.65 5.86
N SER A 28 -10.10 14.53 4.54
CA SER A 28 -11.14 13.93 3.71
C SER A 28 -11.39 12.46 4.05
N PHE A 29 -10.37 11.71 4.49
CA PHE A 29 -10.52 10.31 4.90
C PHE A 29 -11.15 10.23 6.29
N ILE A 30 -10.85 11.19 7.17
CA ILE A 30 -11.49 11.35 8.49
C ILE A 30 -12.98 11.66 8.32
N GLU A 31 -13.33 12.59 7.43
CA GLU A 31 -14.72 12.88 7.08
C GLU A 31 -15.45 11.65 6.52
N GLY A 32 -14.76 10.85 5.70
CA GLY A 32 -15.28 9.58 5.16
C GLY A 32 -15.33 8.43 6.17
N TRP A 33 -14.71 8.57 7.33
CA TRP A 33 -14.55 7.49 8.31
C TRP A 33 -15.85 6.79 8.74
N PRO A 34 -16.99 7.50 8.97
CA PRO A 34 -18.24 6.83 9.34
C PRO A 34 -18.67 5.75 8.34
N GLN A 35 -18.45 5.97 7.03
CA GLN A 35 -18.76 4.98 5.99
C GLN A 35 -17.78 3.81 6.00
N VAL A 36 -16.49 4.09 6.16
CA VAL A 36 -15.44 3.07 6.25
C VAL A 36 -15.67 2.16 7.45
N LYS A 37 -15.94 2.75 8.62
CA LYS A 37 -16.15 2.01 9.89
C LYS A 37 -17.28 0.98 9.79
N VAL A 38 -18.35 1.29 9.07
CA VAL A 38 -19.52 0.41 8.92
C VAL A 38 -19.51 -0.41 7.63
N PHE A 39 -18.41 -0.37 6.87
CA PHE A 39 -18.25 -1.09 5.61
C PHE A 39 -18.60 -2.57 5.77
N GLN A 40 -19.34 -3.11 4.80
CA GLN A 40 -19.75 -4.51 4.78
C GLN A 40 -18.85 -5.31 3.84
N ALA A 41 -17.92 -6.07 4.45
CA ALA A 41 -17.14 -7.07 3.74
C ALA A 41 -18.04 -8.22 3.26
N ARG A 42 -17.61 -8.87 2.18
CA ARG A 42 -18.19 -10.11 1.67
C ARG A 42 -17.28 -11.29 2.04
N PRO A 43 -17.81 -12.51 2.27
CA PRO A 43 -16.99 -13.66 2.65
C PRO A 43 -15.85 -13.99 1.68
N ASP A 44 -16.01 -13.63 0.41
CA ASP A 44 -15.05 -13.88 -0.67
C ASP A 44 -14.17 -12.67 -1.02
N ASP A 45 -14.21 -11.61 -0.21
CA ASP A 45 -13.25 -10.51 -0.32
C ASP A 45 -11.84 -10.98 0.06
N LEU A 46 -10.85 -10.49 -0.67
CA LEU A 46 -9.44 -10.61 -0.32
C LEU A 46 -8.89 -9.23 0.04
N LEU A 47 -8.49 -9.07 1.31
CA LEU A 47 -7.89 -7.83 1.78
C LEU A 47 -6.38 -7.81 1.48
N ILE A 48 -5.93 -6.72 0.88
CA ILE A 48 -4.53 -6.36 0.66
C ILE A 48 -4.20 -5.24 1.64
N SER A 49 -3.50 -5.58 2.72
CA SER A 49 -3.11 -4.62 3.75
C SER A 49 -1.61 -4.37 3.73
N THR A 50 -1.20 -3.11 3.87
CA THR A 50 0.22 -2.73 3.91
C THR A 50 0.37 -1.44 4.67
N TYR A 51 1.48 -1.23 5.37
CA TYR A 51 1.90 0.15 5.64
C TYR A 51 2.23 0.84 4.30
N PRO A 52 1.94 2.14 4.11
CA PRO A 52 2.25 2.84 2.87
C PRO A 52 3.66 2.57 2.34
N LYS A 53 3.77 2.39 1.01
CA LYS A 53 5.04 2.18 0.28
C LYS A 53 5.75 0.84 0.53
N SER A 54 5.02 -0.14 1.06
CA SER A 54 5.53 -1.51 1.30
C SER A 54 5.31 -2.50 0.15
N GLY A 55 4.87 -2.05 -1.03
CA GLY A 55 4.67 -2.92 -2.20
C GLY A 55 3.21 -3.22 -2.55
N THR A 56 2.27 -2.42 -2.07
CA THR A 56 0.82 -2.60 -2.27
C THR A 56 0.45 -2.78 -3.73
N THR A 57 0.83 -1.84 -4.61
CA THR A 57 0.54 -1.90 -6.05
C THR A 57 1.11 -3.15 -6.70
N TRP A 58 2.29 -3.60 -6.26
CA TRP A 58 2.92 -4.80 -6.79
C TRP A 58 2.12 -6.05 -6.45
N LEU A 59 1.73 -6.20 -5.17
CA LEU A 59 0.86 -7.29 -4.74
C LEU A 59 -0.53 -7.21 -5.41
N SER A 60 -1.12 -6.02 -5.52
CA SER A 60 -2.41 -5.81 -6.19
C SER A 60 -2.38 -6.27 -7.64
N GLU A 61 -1.32 -5.96 -8.39
CA GLU A 61 -1.18 -6.42 -9.78
C GLU A 61 -0.96 -7.94 -9.87
N ILE A 62 -0.17 -8.53 -8.95
CA ILE A 62 -0.01 -9.99 -8.85
C ILE A 62 -1.37 -10.65 -8.63
N LEU A 63 -2.17 -10.13 -7.70
CA LEU A 63 -3.47 -10.70 -7.37
C LEU A 63 -4.49 -10.53 -8.48
N ASP A 64 -4.57 -9.37 -9.13
CA ASP A 64 -5.48 -9.18 -10.27
C ASP A 64 -5.09 -10.12 -11.42
N MET A 65 -3.79 -10.27 -11.71
CA MET A 65 -3.31 -11.23 -12.71
C MET A 65 -3.67 -12.68 -12.34
N ILE A 66 -3.55 -13.08 -11.07
CA ILE A 66 -3.98 -14.42 -10.62
C ILE A 66 -5.50 -14.59 -10.79
N TYR A 67 -6.29 -13.56 -10.50
CA TYR A 67 -7.76 -13.60 -10.59
C TYR A 67 -8.26 -13.60 -12.04
N GLN A 68 -7.44 -13.11 -12.97
CA GLN A 68 -7.70 -13.11 -14.40
C GLN A 68 -6.96 -14.20 -15.17
N ASP A 69 -6.46 -15.24 -14.48
CA ASP A 69 -5.76 -16.39 -15.08
C ASP A 69 -4.54 -15.98 -15.95
N GLY A 70 -3.88 -14.87 -15.60
CA GLY A 70 -2.76 -14.28 -16.32
C GLY A 70 -3.15 -13.48 -17.57
N ASP A 71 -4.43 -13.20 -17.80
CA ASP A 71 -4.91 -12.39 -18.92
C ASP A 71 -4.55 -10.92 -18.74
N VAL A 72 -3.56 -10.47 -19.52
CA VAL A 72 -2.98 -9.13 -19.46
C VAL A 72 -3.98 -8.07 -19.90
N GLU A 73 -4.83 -8.35 -20.88
CA GLU A 73 -5.78 -7.37 -21.41
C GLU A 73 -6.91 -7.13 -20.40
N LYS A 74 -7.35 -8.19 -19.70
CA LYS A 74 -8.24 -8.02 -18.54
C LYS A 74 -7.59 -7.21 -17.42
N CYS A 75 -6.29 -7.36 -17.17
CA CYS A 75 -5.57 -6.56 -16.17
C CYS A 75 -5.34 -5.10 -16.61
N ARG A 76 -5.59 -4.78 -17.88
CA ARG A 76 -5.54 -3.42 -18.45
C ARG A 76 -6.91 -2.78 -18.64
N ARG A 77 -7.99 -3.44 -18.21
CA ARG A 77 -9.38 -2.95 -18.33
C ARG A 77 -9.59 -1.56 -17.71
N ASP A 78 -8.80 -1.22 -16.69
CA ASP A 78 -8.81 0.07 -16.00
C ASP A 78 -7.52 0.25 -15.18
N ALA A 79 -7.32 1.42 -14.60
CA ALA A 79 -6.22 1.70 -13.68
C ALA A 79 -6.31 0.86 -12.39
N ILE A 80 -5.16 0.55 -11.80
CA ILE A 80 -5.05 -0.34 -10.63
C ILE A 80 -5.89 0.13 -9.43
N PHE A 81 -6.03 1.44 -9.24
CA PHE A 81 -6.82 2.02 -8.15
C PHE A 81 -8.33 1.92 -8.38
N ASN A 82 -8.77 1.63 -9.61
CA ASN A 82 -10.15 1.28 -9.93
C ASN A 82 -10.38 -0.24 -9.87
N ARG A 83 -9.41 -1.04 -10.33
CA ARG A 83 -9.46 -2.51 -10.30
C ARG A 83 -9.36 -3.09 -8.90
N VAL A 84 -8.54 -2.47 -8.05
CA VAL A 84 -8.34 -2.81 -6.64
C VAL A 84 -8.61 -1.56 -5.81
N PRO A 85 -9.89 -1.28 -5.49
CA PRO A 85 -10.29 -0.06 -4.81
C PRO A 85 -9.59 0.12 -3.46
N PHE A 86 -9.23 1.36 -3.17
CA PHE A 86 -8.62 1.74 -1.90
C PHE A 86 -9.71 2.09 -0.87
N LEU A 87 -9.98 1.18 0.06
CA LEU A 87 -11.14 1.19 0.96
C LEU A 87 -11.43 2.56 1.60
N GLU A 88 -10.46 3.13 2.29
CA GLU A 88 -10.61 4.39 3.03
C GLU A 88 -10.44 5.65 2.16
N MET A 89 -10.26 5.51 0.85
CA MET A 89 -10.05 6.64 -0.04
C MET A 89 -11.30 7.51 -0.15
N LYS A 90 -11.15 8.78 0.19
CA LYS A 90 -12.16 9.81 -0.02
C LYS A 90 -11.49 11.10 -0.50
N ALA A 91 -11.99 11.65 -1.59
CA ALA A 91 -11.59 12.96 -2.10
C ALA A 91 -12.81 13.65 -2.75
N PRO A 92 -12.92 14.99 -2.69
CA PRO A 92 -13.96 15.72 -3.41
C PRO A 92 -13.94 15.42 -4.91
N GLY A 93 -15.12 15.24 -5.50
CA GLY A 93 -15.26 14.99 -6.94
C GLY A 93 -14.82 13.59 -7.42
N VAL A 94 -14.42 12.69 -6.52
CA VAL A 94 -14.01 11.31 -6.84
C VAL A 94 -14.95 10.33 -6.13
N ILE A 95 -15.31 9.24 -6.83
CA ILE A 95 -16.01 8.11 -6.18
C ILE A 95 -15.15 7.56 -5.04
N SER A 96 -15.71 7.44 -3.85
CA SER A 96 -14.95 6.92 -2.70
C SER A 96 -14.62 5.43 -2.86
N GLY A 97 -13.64 4.96 -2.10
CA GLY A 97 -13.27 3.55 -2.03
C GLY A 97 -14.46 2.65 -1.67
N VAL A 98 -15.24 3.05 -0.66
CA VAL A 98 -16.45 2.34 -0.22
C VAL A 98 -17.49 2.26 -1.35
N GLU A 99 -17.86 3.39 -1.95
CA GLU A 99 -18.85 3.42 -3.05
C GLU A 99 -18.39 2.60 -4.27
N LEU A 100 -17.10 2.60 -4.56
CA LEU A 100 -16.53 1.81 -5.65
C LEU A 100 -16.57 0.31 -5.33
N LEU A 101 -16.24 -0.08 -4.10
CA LEU A 101 -16.31 -1.47 -3.65
C LEU A 101 -17.75 -2.02 -3.63
N GLU A 102 -18.73 -1.20 -3.30
CA GLU A 102 -20.14 -1.57 -3.35
C GLU A 102 -20.58 -1.94 -4.79
N LYS A 103 -20.08 -1.18 -5.78
CA LYS A 103 -20.34 -1.41 -7.21
C LYS A 103 -19.49 -2.51 -7.83
N THR A 104 -18.41 -2.92 -7.18
CA THR A 104 -17.51 -3.96 -7.70
C THR A 104 -18.13 -5.35 -7.48
N PRO A 105 -18.28 -6.17 -8.53
CA PRO A 105 -18.77 -7.54 -8.38
C PRO A 105 -17.77 -8.39 -7.59
N SER A 106 -18.28 -9.41 -6.90
CA SER A 106 -17.45 -10.40 -6.23
C SER A 106 -16.75 -11.34 -7.24
N PRO A 107 -15.58 -11.91 -6.89
CA PRO A 107 -14.80 -11.65 -5.68
C PRO A 107 -14.01 -10.33 -5.75
N ARG A 108 -13.97 -9.56 -4.65
CA ARG A 108 -13.29 -8.25 -4.63
C ARG A 108 -11.88 -8.34 -4.08
N LEU A 109 -10.94 -7.66 -4.74
CA LEU A 109 -9.64 -7.31 -4.17
C LEU A 109 -9.76 -5.94 -3.49
N VAL A 110 -9.48 -5.87 -2.20
CA VAL A 110 -9.66 -4.65 -1.40
C VAL A 110 -8.32 -4.15 -0.87
N LYS A 111 -7.91 -2.93 -1.23
CA LYS A 111 -6.69 -2.33 -0.70
C LYS A 111 -6.99 -1.53 0.57
N THR A 112 -6.10 -1.60 1.57
CA THR A 112 -6.10 -0.68 2.71
C THR A 112 -4.69 -0.42 3.26
N HIS A 113 -4.55 0.71 3.97
CA HIS A 113 -3.40 1.07 4.78
C HIS A 113 -3.76 1.20 6.27
N LEU A 114 -4.97 0.80 6.67
CA LEU A 114 -5.41 0.89 8.06
C LEU A 114 -4.62 -0.07 8.98
N PRO A 115 -4.23 0.37 10.19
CA PRO A 115 -3.71 -0.53 11.21
C PRO A 115 -4.83 -1.44 11.72
N VAL A 116 -4.47 -2.58 12.32
CA VAL A 116 -5.42 -3.65 12.69
C VAL A 116 -6.61 -3.17 13.53
N GLN A 117 -6.39 -2.23 14.45
CA GLN A 117 -7.41 -1.68 15.34
C GLN A 117 -8.43 -0.78 14.64
N LEU A 118 -8.13 -0.33 13.41
CA LEU A 118 -9.01 0.49 12.59
C LEU A 118 -9.60 -0.30 11.40
N LEU A 119 -9.27 -1.58 11.22
CA LEU A 119 -9.92 -2.35 10.16
C LEU A 119 -11.42 -2.54 10.48
N PRO A 120 -12.35 -2.34 9.50
CA PRO A 120 -13.78 -2.58 9.72
C PRO A 120 -14.05 -3.99 10.23
N THR A 121 -14.91 -4.11 11.25
CA THR A 121 -15.10 -5.39 11.96
C THR A 121 -15.67 -6.49 11.09
N SER A 122 -16.40 -6.11 10.03
CA SER A 122 -16.99 -7.05 9.07
C SER A 122 -15.94 -7.95 8.40
N PHE A 123 -14.71 -7.49 8.17
CA PHE A 123 -13.63 -8.34 7.64
C PHE A 123 -13.28 -9.48 8.61
N TRP A 124 -13.33 -9.23 9.91
CA TRP A 124 -13.09 -10.23 10.95
C TRP A 124 -14.27 -11.18 11.12
N GLU A 125 -15.49 -10.64 11.07
CA GLU A 125 -16.75 -11.40 11.23
C GLU A 125 -17.01 -12.32 10.05
N LYS A 126 -16.64 -11.91 8.83
CA LYS A 126 -16.77 -12.72 7.61
C LYS A 126 -15.58 -13.65 7.37
N ASP A 127 -14.58 -13.61 8.25
CA ASP A 127 -13.36 -14.43 8.16
C ASP A 127 -12.68 -14.34 6.77
N CYS A 128 -12.61 -13.12 6.23
CA CYS A 128 -12.02 -12.83 4.93
C CYS A 128 -10.53 -13.23 4.91
N LYS A 129 -10.05 -13.71 3.76
CA LYS A 129 -8.61 -13.90 3.56
C LYS A 129 -7.93 -12.53 3.51
N MET A 130 -6.73 -12.45 4.07
CA MET A 130 -5.93 -11.22 4.08
C MET A 130 -4.50 -11.52 3.67
N ILE A 131 -3.89 -10.62 2.90
CA ILE A 131 -2.45 -10.65 2.63
C ILE A 131 -1.87 -9.33 3.10
N TYR A 132 -0.93 -9.43 4.03
CA TYR A 132 -0.17 -8.30 4.52
C TYR A 132 1.22 -8.28 3.88
N VAL A 133 1.67 -7.13 3.37
CA VAL A 133 3.07 -6.97 2.93
C VAL A 133 3.78 -5.95 3.80
N ALA A 134 4.85 -6.40 4.45
CA ALA A 134 5.78 -5.57 5.18
C ALA A 134 7.01 -5.28 4.32
N ARG A 135 7.67 -4.16 4.60
CA ARG A 135 8.95 -3.78 3.99
C ARG A 135 9.83 -3.13 5.04
N ASN A 136 11.13 -3.30 4.92
CA ASN A 136 12.09 -2.71 5.86
C ASN A 136 11.86 -1.20 6.00
N PRO A 137 11.93 -0.65 7.22
CA PRO A 137 11.45 0.70 7.50
C PRO A 137 12.33 1.79 6.88
N LYS A 138 13.62 1.51 6.67
CA LYS A 138 14.57 2.47 6.07
C LYS A 138 14.23 2.72 4.59
N ASP A 139 13.93 1.67 3.81
CA ASP A 139 13.45 1.86 2.45
C ASP A 139 12.02 2.44 2.39
N VAL A 140 11.17 2.10 3.38
CA VAL A 140 9.83 2.66 3.48
C VAL A 140 9.91 4.18 3.64
N VAL A 141 10.66 4.71 4.61
CA VAL A 141 10.72 6.16 4.84
C VAL A 141 11.25 6.91 3.63
N ILE A 142 12.27 6.40 2.93
CA ILE A 142 12.75 7.02 1.68
C ILE A 142 11.67 6.97 0.60
N SER A 143 11.02 5.83 0.41
CA SER A 143 9.96 5.73 -0.59
C SER A 143 8.74 6.59 -0.23
N TYR A 144 8.52 6.87 1.05
CA TYR A 144 7.40 7.65 1.54
C TYR A 144 7.67 9.15 1.40
N TYR A 145 8.90 9.59 1.68
CA TYR A 145 9.34 10.97 1.44
C TYR A 145 9.09 11.41 -0.01
N TYR A 146 9.58 10.64 -0.99
CA TYR A 146 9.32 10.95 -2.41
C TYR A 146 7.84 10.85 -2.79
N PHE A 147 7.07 10.01 -2.11
CA PHE A 147 5.64 9.94 -2.33
C PHE A 147 4.92 11.17 -1.79
N TYR A 148 5.30 11.69 -0.62
CA TYR A 148 4.82 12.97 -0.12
C TYR A 148 5.15 14.10 -1.09
N GLN A 149 6.34 14.13 -1.71
CA GLN A 149 6.68 15.16 -2.69
C GLN A 149 5.75 15.16 -3.91
N MET A 150 5.47 13.99 -4.48
CA MET A 150 4.70 13.88 -5.72
C MET A 150 3.18 13.83 -5.50
N ALA A 151 2.69 13.14 -4.47
CA ALA A 151 1.26 12.99 -4.19
C ALA A 151 0.76 14.11 -3.28
N LYS A 152 -0.04 15.01 -3.85
CA LYS A 152 -0.42 16.30 -3.27
C LYS A 152 -1.46 16.22 -2.16
N ILE A 153 -2.07 15.06 -1.92
CA ILE A 153 -2.94 14.82 -0.76
C ILE A 153 -2.16 14.85 0.57
N HIS A 154 -0.84 14.62 0.54
CA HIS A 154 0.00 14.72 1.72
C HIS A 154 0.37 16.19 1.98
N PRO A 155 0.63 16.56 3.25
CA PRO A 155 1.30 17.82 3.55
C PRO A 155 2.67 17.89 2.89
N ASP A 156 3.27 19.07 2.90
CA ASP A 156 4.66 19.22 2.47
C ASP A 156 5.58 18.37 3.37
N PRO A 157 6.40 17.47 2.82
CA PRO A 157 7.31 16.65 3.63
C PRO A 157 8.45 17.45 4.28
N GLY A 158 8.71 18.69 3.85
CA GLY A 158 9.90 19.44 4.23
C GLY A 158 11.17 18.79 3.70
N THR A 159 12.25 18.91 4.46
CA THR A 159 13.52 18.22 4.17
C THR A 159 13.43 16.73 4.50
N LEU A 160 14.32 15.92 3.91
CA LEU A 160 14.41 14.50 4.24
C LEU A 160 14.72 14.28 5.73
N ASP A 161 15.53 15.14 6.33
CA ASP A 161 15.91 15.07 7.73
C ASP A 161 14.68 15.26 8.63
N GLU A 162 13.89 16.30 8.40
CA GLU A 162 12.63 16.55 9.12
C GLU A 162 11.63 15.40 8.91
N PHE A 163 11.53 14.90 7.68
CA PHE A 163 10.64 13.79 7.37
C PHE A 163 11.06 12.49 8.08
N LEU A 164 12.35 12.21 8.19
CA LEU A 164 12.88 11.05 8.92
C LEU A 164 12.51 11.11 10.40
N GLU A 165 12.59 12.30 11.01
CA GLU A 165 12.16 12.52 12.39
C GLU A 165 10.66 12.30 12.58
N ASN A 166 9.84 12.85 11.67
CA ASN A 166 8.40 12.67 11.70
C ASN A 166 8.01 11.21 11.51
N PHE A 167 8.71 10.47 10.63
CA PHE A 167 8.50 9.05 10.43
C PHE A 167 8.84 8.23 11.69
N MET A 168 10.00 8.46 12.31
CA MET A 168 10.37 7.78 13.57
C MET A 168 9.38 8.09 14.70
N ALA A 169 8.87 9.30 14.76
CA ALA A 169 7.86 9.70 15.74
C ALA A 169 6.42 9.24 15.42
N GLY A 170 6.19 8.56 14.29
CA GLY A 170 4.84 8.14 13.86
C GLY A 170 3.91 9.31 13.50
N LYS A 171 4.46 10.47 13.13
CA LYS A 171 3.74 11.71 12.78
C LYS A 171 3.45 11.84 11.28
N VAL A 172 3.48 10.73 10.55
CA VAL A 172 3.13 10.65 9.12
C VAL A 172 1.77 9.96 8.96
N ALA A 173 1.16 10.06 7.78
CA ALA A 173 -0.14 9.46 7.54
C ALA A 173 -0.08 7.94 7.79
N TYR A 174 -1.13 7.40 8.43
CA TYR A 174 -1.20 6.03 8.94
C TYR A 174 -0.33 5.73 10.18
N GLY A 175 0.31 6.75 10.75
CA GLY A 175 0.94 6.69 12.07
C GLY A 175 2.27 5.94 12.11
N SER A 176 2.51 5.24 13.21
CA SER A 176 3.75 4.51 13.47
C SER A 176 3.88 3.27 12.59
N TRP A 177 4.91 3.23 11.74
CA TRP A 177 5.26 2.02 10.99
C TRP A 177 5.49 0.82 11.94
N TYR A 178 6.12 1.05 13.09
CA TYR A 178 6.49 0.01 14.05
C TYR A 178 5.24 -0.67 14.63
N GLU A 179 4.29 0.12 15.12
CA GLU A 179 3.02 -0.39 15.65
C GLU A 179 2.21 -1.07 14.55
N HIS A 180 2.21 -0.50 13.35
CA HIS A 180 1.48 -1.04 12.21
C HIS A 180 1.98 -2.44 11.84
N VAL A 181 3.29 -2.63 11.61
CA VAL A 181 3.82 -3.94 11.21
C VAL A 181 3.71 -4.98 12.31
N ARG A 182 3.85 -4.58 13.59
CA ARG A 182 3.73 -5.46 14.76
C ARG A 182 2.29 -5.91 14.96
N GLY A 183 1.32 -5.00 14.92
CA GLY A 183 -0.10 -5.34 15.11
C GLY A 183 -0.59 -6.33 14.05
N TRP A 184 -0.21 -6.14 12.79
CA TRP A 184 -0.52 -7.09 11.71
C TRP A 184 0.25 -8.41 11.85
N TRP A 185 1.46 -8.39 12.40
CA TRP A 185 2.24 -9.61 12.66
C TRP A 185 1.65 -10.46 13.76
N GLU A 186 1.19 -9.85 14.86
CA GLU A 186 0.50 -10.56 15.94
C GLU A 186 -0.81 -11.16 15.43
N LYS A 187 -1.58 -10.40 14.63
CA LYS A 187 -2.87 -10.85 14.10
C LYS A 187 -2.77 -12.07 13.17
N LYS A 188 -1.60 -12.33 12.56
CA LYS A 188 -1.40 -13.49 11.68
C LYS A 188 -1.57 -14.84 12.39
N GLN A 189 -1.41 -14.86 13.72
CA GLN A 189 -1.57 -16.08 14.51
C GLN A 189 -3.04 -16.44 14.76
N GLU A 190 -3.95 -15.47 14.60
CA GLU A 190 -5.37 -15.60 14.94
C GLU A 190 -6.29 -15.69 13.71
N LYS A 191 -5.83 -15.22 12.55
CA LYS A 191 -6.68 -14.98 11.36
C LYS A 191 -6.09 -15.60 10.10
N LYS A 192 -6.92 -15.75 9.06
CA LYS A 192 -6.50 -16.17 7.70
C LYS A 192 -5.70 -15.06 7.03
N LEU A 193 -4.46 -14.89 7.46
CA LEU A 193 -3.58 -13.80 7.06
C LEU A 193 -2.24 -14.37 6.59
N LEU A 194 -1.89 -14.12 5.33
CA LEU A 194 -0.57 -14.38 4.78
C LEU A 194 0.31 -13.14 4.95
N TYR A 195 1.37 -13.25 5.75
CA TYR A 195 2.32 -12.17 5.97
C TYR A 195 3.53 -12.34 5.05
N LEU A 196 3.75 -11.40 4.14
CA LEU A 196 4.83 -11.37 3.16
C LEU A 196 5.81 -10.23 3.45
N PHE A 197 7.03 -10.39 2.95
CA PHE A 197 8.07 -9.35 2.99
C PHE A 197 8.39 -8.91 1.56
N TYR A 198 8.44 -7.60 1.34
CA TYR A 198 8.84 -7.02 0.06
C TYR A 198 10.21 -7.53 -0.39
N GLU A 199 11.13 -7.69 0.57
CA GLU A 199 12.48 -8.18 0.32
C GLU A 199 12.50 -9.61 -0.20
N ASP A 200 11.66 -10.49 0.34
CA ASP A 200 11.52 -11.87 -0.15
C ASP A 200 10.88 -11.88 -1.54
N MET A 201 9.89 -11.02 -1.79
CA MET A 201 9.29 -10.85 -3.12
C MET A 201 10.33 -10.37 -4.14
N LYS A 202 11.26 -9.50 -3.73
CA LYS A 202 12.38 -9.05 -4.57
C LYS A 202 13.40 -10.16 -4.83
N LYS A 203 13.73 -10.95 -3.80
CA LYS A 203 14.74 -11.99 -3.85
C LYS A 203 14.30 -13.21 -4.66
N ASN A 204 13.06 -13.66 -4.46
CA ASN A 204 12.51 -14.82 -5.18
C ASN A 204 11.00 -14.63 -5.47
N PRO A 205 10.64 -13.80 -6.45
CA PRO A 205 9.23 -13.49 -6.74
C PRO A 205 8.42 -14.74 -7.10
N ARG A 206 9.05 -15.73 -7.73
CA ARG A 206 8.42 -17.02 -8.05
C ARG A 206 7.96 -17.76 -6.81
N GLN A 207 8.83 -17.86 -5.79
CA GLN A 207 8.50 -18.53 -4.54
C GLN A 207 7.37 -17.81 -3.80
N GLU A 208 7.39 -16.47 -3.79
CA GLU A 208 6.33 -15.69 -3.12
C GLU A 208 4.99 -15.77 -3.86
N VAL A 209 4.97 -15.74 -5.20
CA VAL A 209 3.76 -16.00 -5.98
C VAL A 209 3.20 -17.40 -5.70
N GLN A 210 4.06 -18.41 -5.60
CA GLN A 210 3.63 -19.77 -5.23
C GLN A 210 3.07 -19.85 -3.80
N LYS A 211 3.61 -19.08 -2.84
CA LYS A 211 3.01 -18.95 -1.50
C LYS A 211 1.62 -18.33 -1.56
N ILE A 212 1.44 -17.26 -2.36
CA ILE A 212 0.14 -16.61 -2.57
C ILE A 212 -0.86 -17.60 -3.17
N LEU A 213 -0.51 -18.32 -4.22
CA LEU A 213 -1.38 -19.31 -4.86
C LEU A 213 -1.86 -20.39 -3.89
N ARG A 214 -0.95 -20.96 -3.08
CA ARG A 214 -1.30 -21.93 -2.03
C ARG A 214 -2.24 -21.33 -0.99
N PHE A 215 -1.98 -20.11 -0.54
CA PHE A 215 -2.85 -19.42 0.42
C PHE A 215 -4.26 -19.16 -0.15
N LEU A 216 -4.34 -18.83 -1.44
CA LEU A 216 -5.61 -18.66 -2.14
C LEU A 216 -6.32 -19.99 -2.41
N GLY A 217 -5.61 -21.12 -2.38
CA GLY A 217 -6.14 -22.42 -2.78
C GLY A 217 -6.33 -22.51 -4.29
N LYS A 218 -5.47 -21.85 -5.06
CA LYS A 218 -5.51 -21.82 -6.53
C LYS A 218 -4.34 -22.61 -7.10
N GLU A 219 -4.64 -23.44 -8.09
CA GLU A 219 -3.65 -24.08 -8.95
C GLU A 219 -3.65 -23.36 -10.29
N VAL A 220 -2.46 -22.98 -10.76
CA VAL A 220 -2.28 -22.29 -12.05
C VAL A 220 -1.13 -22.96 -12.79
N ALA A 221 -1.26 -23.01 -14.12
CA ALA A 221 -0.22 -23.56 -14.98
C ALA A 221 1.09 -22.78 -14.84
N GLU A 222 2.21 -23.45 -15.00
CA GLU A 222 3.54 -22.86 -14.86
C GLU A 222 3.77 -21.72 -15.89
N GLU A 223 3.18 -21.84 -17.08
CA GLU A 223 3.17 -20.79 -18.10
C GLU A 223 2.43 -19.53 -17.64
N THR A 224 1.33 -19.70 -16.89
CA THR A 224 0.59 -18.60 -16.27
C THR A 224 1.41 -17.95 -15.16
N VAL A 225 2.10 -18.74 -14.34
CA VAL A 225 3.03 -18.21 -13.32
C VAL A 225 4.15 -17.40 -13.97
N ALA A 226 4.78 -17.91 -15.02
CA ALA A 226 5.83 -17.20 -15.75
C ALA A 226 5.33 -15.86 -16.32
N ARG A 227 4.11 -15.84 -16.84
CA ARG A 227 3.45 -14.62 -17.33
C ARG A 227 3.16 -13.62 -16.21
N ILE A 228 2.66 -14.10 -15.07
CA ILE A 228 2.49 -13.29 -13.85
C ILE A 228 3.80 -12.62 -13.45
N LEU A 229 4.88 -13.39 -13.36
CA LEU A 229 6.19 -12.88 -12.97
C LEU A 229 6.74 -11.85 -13.96
N HIS A 230 6.53 -12.05 -15.26
CA HIS A 230 7.00 -11.12 -16.29
C HIS A 230 6.28 -9.77 -16.20
N HIS A 231 4.95 -9.76 -16.26
CA HIS A 231 4.16 -8.53 -16.32
C HIS A 231 4.08 -7.78 -14.99
N THR A 232 4.26 -8.47 -13.87
CA THR A 232 4.38 -7.83 -12.55
C THR A 232 5.81 -7.47 -12.19
N SER A 233 6.79 -7.68 -13.07
CA SER A 233 8.14 -7.17 -12.84
C SER A 233 8.12 -5.63 -12.81
N PHE A 234 8.99 -5.03 -12.00
CA PHE A 234 9.07 -3.57 -11.88
C PHE A 234 9.26 -2.87 -13.24
N LYS A 235 10.09 -3.46 -14.11
CA LYS A 235 10.36 -2.94 -15.46
C LYS A 235 9.10 -2.89 -16.33
N GLU A 236 8.26 -3.91 -16.27
CA GLU A 236 7.03 -3.97 -17.06
C GLU A 236 5.92 -3.12 -16.44
N MET A 237 5.74 -3.18 -15.12
CA MET A 237 4.78 -2.31 -14.43
C MET A 237 5.06 -0.83 -14.64
N LYS A 238 6.34 -0.41 -14.69
CA LYS A 238 6.72 0.99 -14.92
C LYS A 238 6.22 1.53 -16.26
N LYS A 239 6.13 0.67 -17.28
CA LYS A 239 5.61 1.02 -18.62
C LYS A 239 4.09 0.88 -18.73
N ASN A 240 3.44 0.29 -17.74
CA ASN A 240 2.02 -0.04 -17.80
C ASN A 240 1.18 1.12 -17.23
N PRO A 241 0.46 1.91 -18.05
CA PRO A 241 -0.38 3.01 -17.56
C PRO A 241 -1.52 2.51 -16.64
N ALA A 242 -1.92 1.24 -16.76
CA ALA A 242 -2.91 0.63 -15.89
C ALA A 242 -2.37 0.30 -14.48
N ALA A 243 -1.07 0.43 -14.22
CA ALA A 243 -0.44 0.08 -12.94
C ALA A 243 0.50 1.16 -12.38
N ASN A 244 0.98 2.09 -13.22
CA ASN A 244 2.03 3.04 -12.85
C ASN A 244 1.54 4.38 -12.25
N TYR A 245 0.22 4.58 -12.17
CA TYR A 245 -0.46 5.80 -11.70
C TYR A 245 -0.36 7.05 -12.60
N GLU A 246 0.22 6.97 -13.80
CA GLU A 246 0.32 8.13 -14.71
C GLU A 246 -1.04 8.61 -15.26
N THR A 247 -2.10 7.82 -15.09
CA THR A 247 -3.48 8.23 -15.39
C THR A 247 -4.09 9.14 -14.33
N MET A 248 -3.42 9.34 -13.19
CA MET A 248 -3.86 10.31 -12.18
C MET A 248 -3.60 11.74 -12.64
N PRO A 249 -4.52 12.68 -12.37
CA PRO A 249 -4.29 14.09 -12.65
C PRO A 249 -3.02 14.62 -11.97
N THR A 250 -2.22 15.42 -12.68
CA THR A 250 -0.97 16.03 -12.17
C THR A 250 -1.19 16.83 -10.88
N VAL A 251 -2.37 17.46 -10.75
CA VAL A 251 -2.77 18.21 -9.56
C VAL A 251 -2.84 17.32 -8.29
N LEU A 252 -3.08 16.02 -8.44
CA LEU A 252 -3.07 15.03 -7.35
C LEU A 252 -1.76 14.27 -7.24
N MET A 253 -1.16 13.88 -8.37
CA MET A 253 0.13 13.18 -8.42
C MET A 253 1.02 13.77 -9.51
N ASP A 254 2.04 14.51 -9.11
CA ASP A 254 2.99 15.12 -10.03
C ASP A 254 4.21 14.22 -10.23
N HIS A 255 4.15 13.39 -11.28
CA HIS A 255 5.19 12.43 -11.62
C HIS A 255 6.51 13.08 -12.06
N SER A 256 6.52 14.39 -12.36
CA SER A 256 7.76 15.12 -12.70
C SER A 256 8.66 15.34 -11.49
N LEU A 257 8.09 15.42 -10.28
CA LEU A 257 8.83 15.53 -9.02
C LEU A 257 9.42 14.19 -8.60
N SER A 258 8.61 13.13 -8.66
CA SER A 258 9.05 11.76 -8.51
C SER A 258 8.01 10.82 -9.13
N PRO A 259 8.41 9.87 -10.00
CA PRO A 259 7.48 8.88 -10.52
C PRO A 259 7.01 7.94 -9.39
N PHE A 260 5.75 7.50 -9.45
CA PHE A 260 5.17 6.57 -8.46
C PHE A 260 5.97 5.24 -8.40
N LEU A 261 6.25 4.65 -9.57
CA LEU A 261 7.19 3.53 -9.71
C LEU A 261 8.63 4.07 -9.83
N ARG A 262 9.20 4.45 -8.68
CA ARG A 262 10.49 5.15 -8.57
C ARG A 262 11.70 4.27 -8.92
N LYS A 263 12.10 3.37 -8.01
CA LYS A 263 13.27 2.48 -8.17
C LYS A 263 12.98 0.99 -8.03
N GLY A 264 12.05 0.59 -7.14
CA GLY A 264 11.63 -0.81 -7.01
C GLY A 264 12.72 -1.79 -6.57
N ILE A 265 13.62 -1.34 -5.70
CA ILE A 265 14.75 -2.11 -5.13
C ILE A 265 14.68 -2.13 -3.61
N SER A 266 15.41 -3.06 -2.99
CA SER A 266 15.72 -3.05 -1.56
C SER A 266 17.12 -2.48 -1.34
N GLY A 267 17.32 -1.67 -0.31
CA GLY A 267 18.59 -1.03 0.05
C GLY A 267 18.81 0.37 -0.51
N ASP A 268 17.78 1.04 -1.06
CA ASP A 268 17.94 2.41 -1.58
C ASP A 268 18.17 3.42 -0.46
N TRP A 269 17.79 3.09 0.78
CA TRP A 269 18.09 3.91 1.95
C TRP A 269 19.57 4.26 2.09
N LYS A 270 20.50 3.39 1.66
CA LYS A 270 21.94 3.64 1.67
C LYS A 270 22.37 4.85 0.82
N ASN A 271 21.58 5.19 -0.19
CA ASN A 271 21.83 6.35 -1.05
C ASN A 271 21.34 7.68 -0.44
N HIS A 272 20.69 7.64 0.73
CA HIS A 272 20.00 8.79 1.31
C HIS A 272 20.37 9.03 2.77
N PHE A 273 20.50 7.98 3.55
CA PHE A 273 20.88 8.08 4.96
C PHE A 273 22.36 8.46 5.08
N THR A 274 22.64 9.49 5.86
CA THR A 274 23.98 9.66 6.43
C THR A 274 24.27 8.56 7.44
N VAL A 275 25.56 8.32 7.73
CA VAL A 275 25.97 7.36 8.77
C VAL A 275 25.33 7.69 10.12
N ALA A 276 25.32 8.98 10.52
CA ALA A 276 24.73 9.42 11.78
C ALA A 276 23.21 9.17 11.85
N GLN A 277 22.48 9.44 10.76
CA GLN A 277 21.06 9.12 10.66
C GLN A 277 20.82 7.62 10.75
N ASN A 278 21.64 6.82 10.09
CA ASN A 278 21.52 5.37 10.13
C ASN A 278 21.72 4.81 11.55
N GLU A 279 22.78 5.21 12.24
CA GLU A 279 23.06 4.78 13.61
C GLU A 279 21.94 5.19 14.58
N ARG A 280 21.43 6.41 14.44
CA ARG A 280 20.31 6.88 15.24
C ARG A 280 19.05 6.07 14.97
N PHE A 281 18.72 5.85 13.70
CA PHE A 281 17.58 5.05 13.29
C PHE A 281 17.69 3.63 13.82
N ASP A 282 18.87 3.01 13.76
CA ASP A 282 19.11 1.65 14.26
C ASP A 282 18.97 1.52 15.78
N ARG A 283 19.35 2.55 16.55
CA ARG A 283 19.06 2.59 17.99
C ARG A 283 17.55 2.63 18.26
N HIS A 284 16.87 3.58 17.63
CA HIS A 284 15.43 3.75 17.80
C HIS A 284 14.63 2.52 17.33
N TYR A 285 14.98 1.94 16.17
CA TYR A 285 14.37 0.72 15.65
C TYR A 285 14.49 -0.45 16.63
N ARG A 286 15.66 -0.65 17.24
CA ARG A 286 15.87 -1.72 18.23
C ARG A 286 14.99 -1.54 19.48
N GLU A 287 14.78 -0.30 19.91
CA GLU A 287 13.88 0.00 21.03
C GLU A 287 12.42 -0.28 20.66
N GLN A 288 11.95 0.21 19.51
CA GLN A 288 10.56 0.05 19.06
C GLN A 288 10.19 -1.40 18.71
N MET A 289 11.16 -2.17 18.22
CA MET A 289 11.00 -3.57 17.82
C MET A 289 11.50 -4.55 18.88
N ALA A 290 11.81 -4.07 20.09
CA ALA A 290 12.16 -4.95 21.19
C ALA A 290 10.99 -5.89 21.53
N GLY A 291 11.29 -7.17 21.76
CA GLY A 291 10.32 -8.17 22.19
C GLY A 291 9.46 -8.80 21.09
N THR A 292 9.62 -8.41 19.82
CA THR A 292 9.00 -9.12 18.68
C THR A 292 9.99 -10.07 18.00
N ASP A 293 9.48 -11.18 17.47
CA ASP A 293 10.18 -12.13 16.58
C ASP A 293 10.12 -11.71 15.10
N LEU A 294 9.49 -10.57 14.79
CA LEU A 294 9.45 -10.01 13.45
C LEU A 294 10.82 -9.48 13.03
N CYS A 295 11.43 -10.10 12.02
CA CYS A 295 12.73 -9.71 11.49
C CYS A 295 12.62 -9.19 10.05
N PHE A 296 13.36 -8.14 9.74
CA PHE A 296 13.45 -7.54 8.40
C PHE A 296 14.86 -7.67 7.84
N GLN A 297 14.95 -7.99 6.55
CA GLN A 297 16.18 -7.84 5.80
C GLN A 297 16.34 -6.35 5.47
N MET A 298 17.32 -5.69 6.11
CA MET A 298 17.59 -4.27 5.83
C MET A 298 18.35 -4.08 4.51
N GLU A 299 18.92 -5.16 3.98
CA GLU A 299 19.80 -5.18 2.81
C GLU A 299 19.50 -6.43 1.97
N ALA A 300 19.82 -6.37 0.67
CA ALA A 300 19.65 -7.48 -0.27
C ALA A 300 20.79 -8.50 -0.20
#